data_AF-R6R5I8-F1
#
_entry.id   AF-R6R5I8-F1
#
_cell.length_a   1.000
_cell.length_b   1.000
_cell.length_c   1.000
_cell.angle_alpha   90.00
_cell.angle_beta   90.00
_cell.angle_gamma   90.00
#
_symmetry.space_group_name_H-M   'P 1'
#
loop_
_entity.id
_entity.type
_entity.pdbx_description
1 polymer ?
#
loop_
_entity_poly.entity_id
_entity_poly.type
_entity_poly.pdbx_seq_one_letter_code
_entity_poly.pdbx_strand_id
1 'polypeptide(L)' 'MLNKNLLKGAIARAGITQRQLAENIGMTPNTMSSRMQGVSHFDTEEIDKICNVLKISNNDEKANIFLS' A
#
# COMPACT_ATOMS: atom_id res chain seq x y z
N MET A 1 8.46 -6.49 7.61
CA MET A 1 7.01 -6.57 7.92
C MET A 1 6.32 -5.35 7.32
N LEU A 2 4.99 -5.35 7.22
CA LEU A 2 4.20 -4.23 6.68
C LEU A 2 3.53 -3.50 7.85
N ASN A 3 3.72 -2.18 7.95
CA ASN A 3 2.93 -1.36 8.87
C ASN A 3 1.56 -1.02 8.27
N LYS A 4 0.61 -1.91 8.55
CA LYS A 4 -0.78 -1.84 8.07
C LYS A 4 -1.49 -0.55 8.49
N ASN A 5 -1.16 -0.01 9.66
CA ASN A 5 -1.81 1.19 10.19
C ASN A 5 -1.34 2.43 9.44
N LEU A 6 -0.03 2.53 9.16
CA LEU A 6 0.50 3.62 8.34
C LEU A 6 -0.05 3.57 6.92
N LEU A 7 -0.10 2.38 6.30
CA LEU A 7 -0.67 2.24 4.96
C LEU A 7 -2.17 2.59 4.92
N LYS A 8 -2.96 2.14 5.91
CA LYS A 8 -4.38 2.56 6.04
C LYS A 8 -4.52 4.07 6.20
N GLY A 9 -3.65 4.69 6.99
CA GLY A 9 -3.62 6.14 7.16
C GLY A 9 -3.34 6.86 5.84
N ALA A 10 -2.38 6.37 5.05
CA ALA A 10 -2.06 6.93 3.74
C ALA A 10 -3.23 6.78 2.75
N ILE A 11 -3.89 5.62 2.73
CA ILE A 11 -5.10 5.36 1.93
C ILE A 11 -6.22 6.34 2.30
N ALA A 12 -6.45 6.53 3.60
CA ALA A 12 -7.46 7.49 4.08
C ALA A 12 -7.11 8.94 3.71
N ARG A 13 -5.84 9.34 3.82
CA ARG A 13 -5.36 10.68 3.38
C ARG A 13 -5.58 10.91 1.89
N ALA A 14 -5.43 9.88 1.07
CA ALA A 14 -5.68 9.95 -0.36
C ALA A 14 -7.18 9.96 -0.73
N GLY A 15 -8.09 9.79 0.24
CA GLY A 15 -9.53 9.83 0.02
C GLY A 15 -10.07 8.63 -0.76
N ILE A 16 -9.32 7.52 -0.82
CA ILE A 16 -9.72 6.30 -1.52
C ILE A 16 -9.86 5.12 -0.56
N THR A 17 -10.53 4.08 -1.02
CA THR A 17 -10.64 2.82 -0.29
C THR A 17 -9.51 1.86 -0.65
N GLN A 18 -9.26 0.86 0.20
CA GLN A 18 -8.32 -0.22 -0.11
C GLN A 18 -8.71 -0.98 -1.40
N ARG A 19 -10.01 -1.10 -1.69
CA ARG A 19 -10.52 -1.72 -2.92
C ARG A 19 -10.12 -0.89 -4.14
N GLN A 20 -10.34 0.42 -4.10
CA GLN A 20 -9.94 1.33 -5.17
C GLN A 20 -8.42 1.38 -5.35
N LEU A 21 -7.64 1.32 -4.25
CA LEU A 21 -6.19 1.21 -4.37
C LEU A 21 -5.79 -0.04 -5.14
N ALA A 22 -6.37 -1.20 -4.82
CA ALA A 22 -6.11 -2.45 -5.52
C ALA A 22 -6.40 -2.32 -7.01
N GLU A 23 -7.56 -1.77 -7.36
CA GLU A 23 -7.96 -1.52 -8.75
C GLU A 23 -6.98 -0.57 -9.48
N ASN A 24 -6.57 0.52 -8.83
CA ASN A 24 -5.63 1.49 -9.39
C ASN A 24 -4.24 0.92 -9.67
N ILE A 25 -3.80 -0.08 -8.90
CA ILE A 25 -2.49 -0.72 -9.09
C ILE A 25 -2.58 -2.02 -9.93
N GLY A 26 -3.77 -2.35 -10.45
CA GLY A 26 -3.99 -3.55 -11.28
C GLY A 26 -4.05 -4.86 -10.49
N MET A 27 -4.39 -4.81 -9.21
CA MET A 27 -4.43 -5.95 -8.30
C MET A 27 -5.88 -6.27 -7.87
N THR A 28 -6.17 -7.56 -7.61
CA THR A 28 -7.47 -7.93 -7.05
C THR A 28 -7.62 -7.48 -5.59
N PRO A 29 -8.84 -7.14 -5.12
CA PRO A 29 -9.08 -6.81 -3.71
C PRO A 29 -8.68 -7.93 -2.73
N ASN A 30 -8.74 -9.19 -3.16
CA ASN A 30 -8.33 -10.35 -2.37
C ASN A 30 -6.82 -10.39 -2.18
N THR A 31 -6.04 -10.16 -3.24
CA THR A 31 -4.58 -10.07 -3.16
C THR A 31 -4.18 -8.90 -2.25
N MET A 32 -4.81 -7.74 -2.40
CA MET A 32 -4.59 -6.57 -1.54
C MET A 32 -4.86 -6.90 -0.08
N SER A 33 -5.94 -7.62 0.22
CA SER A 33 -6.29 -8.07 1.57
C SER A 33 -5.28 -9.07 2.14
N SER A 34 -4.79 -10.00 1.32
CA SER A 34 -3.75 -10.96 1.69
C SER A 34 -2.41 -10.27 2.02
N ARG A 35 -1.99 -9.31 1.20
CA ARG A 35 -0.81 -8.46 1.43
C ARG A 35 -0.96 -7.65 2.72
N MET A 36 -2.11 -7.01 2.91
CA MET A 36 -2.44 -6.27 4.14
C MET A 36 -2.51 -7.15 5.37
N GLN A 37 -2.76 -8.45 5.24
CA GLN A 37 -2.73 -9.38 6.37
C GLN A 37 -1.31 -9.90 6.66
N GLY A 38 -0.37 -9.71 5.73
CA GLY A 38 1.00 -10.21 5.84
C GLY A 38 1.14 -11.68 5.39
N VAL A 39 0.11 -12.23 4.75
CA VAL A 39 0.14 -13.58 4.16
C VAL A 39 1.07 -13.59 2.94
N SER A 40 1.16 -12.48 2.22
CA SER A 40 2.05 -12.28 1.09
C SER A 40 2.68 -10.87 1.12
N HIS A 41 3.75 -10.65 0.35
CA HIS A 41 4.60 -9.44 0.46
C HIS A 41 4.53 -8.57 -0.79
N PHE A 42 4.42 -7.25 -0.67
CA PHE A 42 4.46 -6.40 -1.86
C PHE A 42 5.83 -6.48 -2.53
N ASP A 43 5.85 -6.60 -3.85
CA ASP A 43 7.08 -6.42 -4.62
C ASP A 43 7.38 -4.92 -4.83
N THR A 44 8.55 -4.64 -5.38
CA THR A 44 9.01 -3.25 -5.59
C THR A 44 8.14 -2.49 -6.60
N GLU A 45 7.59 -3.16 -7.61
CA GLU A 45 6.74 -2.53 -8.62
C GLU A 45 5.36 -2.17 -8.05
N GLU A 46 4.77 -3.07 -7.27
CA GLU A 46 3.55 -2.85 -6.50
C GLU A 46 3.73 -1.67 -5.52
N ILE A 47 4.86 -1.64 -4.79
CA ILE A 47 5.18 -0.54 -3.87
C ILE A 47 5.27 0.79 -4.61
N ASP A 48 5.96 0.85 -5.74
CA ASP A 48 6.09 2.09 -6.51
C ASP A 48 4.73 2.57 -7.06
N LYS A 49 3.89 1.66 -7.54
CA LYS A 49 2.50 1.98 -7.95
C LYS A 49 1.68 2.52 -6.78
N ILE A 50 1.77 1.91 -5.60
CA ILE A 50 1.09 2.38 -4.39
C ILE A 50 1.58 3.77 -3.99
N CYS A 51 2.90 4.00 -3.97
CA CYS A 51 3.47 5.31 -3.68
C CYS A 51 3.00 6.38 -4.67
N ASN A 52 2.91 6.06 -5.96
CA ASN A 52 2.41 6.97 -6.98
C ASN A 52 0.93 7.33 -6.78
N VAL A 53 0.07 6.33 -6.50
CA VAL A 53 -1.37 6.55 -6.26
C VAL A 53 -1.62 7.33 -4.97
N LEU A 54 -0.88 7.00 -3.91
CA LEU A 54 -1.02 7.64 -2.59
C LEU A 54 -0.21 8.93 -2.45
N LYS A 55 0.54 9.32 -3.49
CA LYS A 55 1.43 10.49 -3.51
C LYS A 55 2.45 10.49 -2.36
N ILE A 56 2.98 9.31 -2.02
CA ILE A 56 4.04 9.16 -1.02
C ILE A 56 5.38 9.39 -1.71
N SER A 57 5.99 10.55 -1.47
CA SER A 57 7.30 10.95 -2.01
C SER A 57 8.42 10.89 -0.97
N ASN A 58 8.10 10.78 0.31
CA ASN A 58 9.09 10.74 1.39
C ASN A 58 9.63 9.30 1.56
N ASN A 59 10.95 9.13 1.42
CA ASN A 59 11.62 7.84 1.56
C ASN A 59 11.50 7.25 2.98
N ASP A 60 11.50 8.09 4.02
CA ASP A 60 11.33 7.64 5.40
C ASP A 60 9.90 7.12 5.61
N GLU A 61 8.89 7.79 5.05
CA GLU A 61 7.51 7.30 5.09
C GLU A 61 7.36 5.96 4.37
N LYS A 62 7.97 5.83 3.18
CA LYS A 62 8.00 4.57 2.42
C LYS A 62 8.64 3.43 3.23
N ALA A 63 9.81 3.67 3.82
CA ALA A 63 10.51 2.69 4.63
C ALA A 63 9.70 2.30 5.87
N ASN A 64 9.11 3.27 6.57
CA ASN A 64 8.26 3.01 7.74
C ASN A 64 7.02 2.17 7.40
N ILE A 65 6.46 2.31 6.19
CA ILE A 65 5.31 1.51 5.75
C ILE A 65 5.75 0.10 5.36
N PHE A 66 6.75 -0.05 4.49
CA PHE A 66 7.02 -1.31 3.78
C PHE A 66 8.22 -2.10 4.31
N LEU A 67 9.08 -1.51 5.15
CA LEU A 67 10.31 -2.12 5.67
C LEU A 67 10.34 -2.23 7.21
N SER A 68 9.23 -1.94 7.89
CA SER A 68 9.12 -2.01 9.36
C SER A 68 8.94 -3.42 9.91
#